data_AF-A0A6B3H375-F1
#
_entry.id   AF-A0A6B3H375-F1
#
_cell.length_a   1.000
_cell.length_b   1.000
_cell.length_c   1.000
_cell.angle_alpha   90.00
_cell.angle_beta   90.00
_cell.angle_gamma   90.00
#
_symmetry.space_group_name_H-M   'P 1'
#
loop_
_entity.id
_entity.type
_entity.pdbx_description
1 polymer ?
#
loop_
_entity_poly.entity_id
_entity_poly.type
_entity_poly.pdbx_seq_one_letter_code
_entity_poly.pdbx_strand_id
1 'polypeptide(L)' 'SDQLVRGSNEAPIGASICRSGSTTRWHCGRVLAKNETVNYSQGAVHQMTKTSVCAQGGDSGGSFISGDQA' A
#
# COMPACT_ATOMS: atom_id res chain seq x y z
N SER A 1 -16.94 2.16 3.54
CA SER A 1 -17.01 1.90 4.98
C SER A 1 -15.67 2.25 5.57
N ASP A 2 -15.67 2.79 6.78
CA ASP A 2 -14.43 3.12 7.47
C ASP A 2 -13.76 1.84 7.96
N GLN A 3 -12.43 1.85 7.99
CA GLN A 3 -11.63 0.79 8.60
C GLN A 3 -10.95 1.33 9.85
N LEU A 4 -11.12 0.63 10.96
CA LEU A 4 -10.49 0.99 12.23
C LEU A 4 -9.04 0.53 12.22
N VAL A 5 -8.13 1.45 12.51
CA VAL A 5 -6.72 1.14 12.74
C VAL A 5 -6.55 0.77 14.21
N ARG A 6 -6.07 -0.44 14.47
CA ARG A 6 -5.86 -1.01 15.81
C ARG A 6 -4.39 -1.31 16.09
N GLY A 7 -3.52 -1.20 15.09
CA GLY A 7 -2.08 -1.37 15.23
C GLY A 7 -1.37 -1.13 13.91
N SER A 8 -0.09 -1.49 13.88
CA SER A 8 0.82 -1.29 12.75
C SER A 8 1.70 -2.51 12.47
N ASN A 9 1.20 -3.72 12.80
CA ASN A 9 1.92 -4.94 12.48
C ASN A 9 2.06 -5.09 10.96
N GLU A 10 3.29 -5.22 10.49
CA GLU A 10 3.59 -5.24 9.07
C GLU A 10 3.13 -6.55 8.41
N ALA A 11 2.32 -6.44 7.37
CA ALA A 11 1.80 -7.61 6.66
C ALA A 11 2.93 -8.37 5.91
N PRO A 12 2.97 -9.72 5.97
CA PRO A 12 3.94 -10.51 5.21
C PRO A 12 3.63 -10.55 3.71
N ILE A 13 4.60 -10.98 2.90
CA ILE A 13 4.38 -11.25 1.47
C ILE A 13 3.27 -12.29 1.30
N GLY A 14 2.36 -12.06 0.36
CA GLY A 14 1.18 -12.88 0.11
C GLY A 14 -0.07 -12.47 0.90
N ALA A 15 0.07 -11.65 1.96
CA ALA A 15 -1.06 -11.16 2.74
C ALA A 15 -2.01 -10.27 1.92
N SER A 16 -3.29 -10.29 2.24
CA SER A 16 -4.28 -9.35 1.70
C SER A 16 -3.99 -7.95 2.21
N ILE A 17 -4.05 -6.97 1.31
CA ILE A 17 -3.85 -5.56 1.66
C ILE A 17 -4.80 -4.70 0.83
N CYS A 18 -5.33 -3.65 1.47
CA CYS A 18 -6.20 -2.69 0.84
C CYS A 18 -5.58 -1.30 0.89
N ARG A 19 -5.94 -0.48 -0.09
CA ARG A 19 -5.53 0.90 -0.28
C ARG A 19 -6.75 1.79 -0.22
N SER A 20 -6.61 2.96 0.40
CA SER A 20 -7.54 4.08 0.26
C SER A 20 -6.87 5.22 -0.50
N GLY A 21 -7.44 5.65 -1.62
CA GLY A 21 -6.95 6.76 -2.44
C GLY A 21 -8.05 7.77 -2.80
N SER A 22 -7.66 9.01 -3.08
CA SER A 22 -8.62 10.07 -3.45
C SER A 22 -9.22 9.87 -4.86
N THR A 23 -8.45 9.27 -5.77
CA THR A 23 -8.82 9.04 -7.17
C THR A 23 -9.50 7.69 -7.33
N THR A 24 -8.85 6.61 -6.89
CA THR A 24 -9.34 5.23 -7.08
C THR A 24 -10.23 4.74 -5.94
N ARG A 25 -10.36 5.49 -4.84
CA ARG A 25 -11.11 5.07 -3.65
C ARG A 25 -10.50 3.80 -3.02
N TRP A 26 -11.32 2.80 -2.76
CA TRP A 26 -10.93 1.61 -2.01
C TRP A 26 -10.65 0.44 -2.94
N HIS A 27 -9.43 -0.07 -2.90
CA HIS A 27 -9.02 -1.24 -3.69
C HIS A 27 -8.20 -2.21 -2.86
N CYS A 28 -8.34 -3.51 -3.13
CA CYS A 28 -7.62 -4.55 -2.43
C CYS A 28 -6.87 -5.47 -3.38
N GLY A 29 -5.85 -6.12 -2.84
CA GLY A 29 -4.94 -7.00 -3.54
C GLY A 29 -4.04 -7.72 -2.54
N ARG A 30 -2.80 -8.01 -2.94
CA ARG A 30 -1.83 -8.70 -2.09
C ARG A 30 -0.49 -7.99 -2.05
N VAL A 31 0.25 -8.20 -0.97
CA VAL A 31 1.68 -7.89 -0.89
C VAL A 31 2.43 -8.87 -1.78
N LEU A 32 3.23 -8.37 -2.72
CA LEU A 32 3.97 -9.17 -3.69
C LEU A 32 5.46 -9.27 -3.34
N ALA A 33 6.07 -8.20 -2.84
CA ALA A 33 7.47 -8.14 -2.47
C ALA A 33 7.75 -7.01 -1.47
N LYS A 34 8.90 -7.09 -0.81
CA LYS A 34 9.45 -6.08 0.11
C LYS A 34 10.85 -5.68 -0.35
N ASN A 35 11.35 -4.58 0.20
CA ASN A 35 12.69 -4.06 -0.09
C ASN A 35 12.93 -3.67 -1.55
N GLU A 36 11.88 -3.24 -2.23
CA GLU A 36 11.92 -2.80 -3.62
C GLU A 36 12.56 -1.41 -3.74
N THR A 37 13.24 -1.16 -4.86
CA THR A 37 13.76 0.17 -5.20
C THR A 37 12.98 0.72 -6.38
N VAL A 38 12.40 1.91 -6.19
CA VAL A 38 11.65 2.62 -7.22
C VAL A 38 12.47 3.83 -7.67
N ASN A 39 12.79 3.89 -8.97
CA ASN A 39 13.56 4.98 -9.55
C ASN A 39 12.61 6.06 -10.08
N TYR A 40 12.43 7.14 -9.32
CA TYR A 40 11.72 8.33 -9.77
C TYR A 40 12.66 9.29 -10.50
N SER A 41 12.10 10.26 -11.24
CA SER A 41 12.91 11.29 -11.91
C SER A 41 13.70 12.17 -10.94
N GLN A 42 13.23 12.30 -9.69
CA GLN A 42 13.89 13.02 -8.61
C GLN A 42 14.96 12.18 -7.89
N GLY A 43 15.02 10.87 -8.13
CA GLY A 43 15.94 9.96 -7.47
C GLY A 43 15.32 8.61 -7.12
N ALA A 44 16.17 7.68 -6.65
CA ALA A 44 15.75 6.36 -6.20
C ALA A 44 15.18 6.41 -4.78
N VAL A 45 14.10 5.66 -4.56
CA VAL A 45 13.50 5.42 -3.25
C VAL A 45 13.63 3.94 -2.95
N HIS A 46 14.25 3.60 -1.82
CA HIS A 46 14.56 2.24 -1.40
C HIS A 46 13.56 1.73 -0.34
N GLN A 47 13.62 0.44 -0.04
CA GLN A 47 12.82 -0.20 1.01
C GLN A 47 11.31 -0.10 0.81
N MET A 48 10.85 -0.08 -0.46
CA MET A 48 9.44 -0.01 -0.80
C MET A 48 8.78 -1.39 -0.73
N THR A 49 7.48 -1.42 -0.42
CA THR A 49 6.65 -2.62 -0.51
C THR A 49 5.88 -2.61 -1.83
N LYS A 50 5.97 -3.70 -2.60
CA LYS A 50 5.22 -3.87 -3.85
C LYS A 50 3.93 -4.63 -3.60
N THR A 51 2.83 -4.12 -4.15
CA THR A 51 1.50 -4.74 -4.02
C THR A 51 0.86 -4.93 -5.40
N SER A 52 -0.15 -5.79 -5.47
CA SER A 52 -0.99 -5.96 -6.66
C SER A 52 -2.18 -4.99 -6.70
N VAL A 53 -2.26 -4.05 -5.75
CA VAL A 53 -3.38 -3.11 -5.65
C VAL A 53 -3.23 -2.06 -6.74
N CYS A 54 -4.28 -1.82 -7.53
CA CYS A 54 -4.25 -0.74 -8.51
C CYS A 54 -4.11 0.62 -7.82
N ALA A 55 -3.42 1.55 -8.47
CA ALA A 55 -3.24 2.93 -8.01
C ALA A 55 -3.17 3.86 -9.23
N GLN A 56 -3.63 5.10 -9.06
CA GLN A 56 -3.54 6.17 -10.06
C GLN A 56 -2.91 7.43 -9.45
N GLY A 57 -2.58 8.40 -10.32
CA GLY A 57 -2.16 9.73 -9.88
C GLY A 57 -3.22 10.36 -8.96
N GLY A 58 -2.78 10.98 -7.86
CA GLY A 58 -3.65 11.54 -6.82
C GLY A 58 -3.97 10.59 -5.66
N ASP A 59 -3.68 9.29 -5.79
CA ASP A 59 -3.81 8.37 -4.66
C ASP A 59 -2.56 8.36 -3.76
N SER A 60 -1.45 8.97 -4.19
CA SER A 60 -0.18 8.99 -3.45
C SER A 60 -0.35 9.56 -2.04
N GLY A 61 0.25 8.91 -1.05
CA GLY A 61 0.07 9.24 0.37
C GLY A 61 -1.18 8.63 1.02
N GLY A 62 -2.05 8.00 0.23
CA GLY A 62 -3.21 7.25 0.72
C GLY A 62 -2.81 6.02 1.55
N SER A 63 -3.67 5.66 2.50
CA SER A 63 -3.43 4.59 3.47
C SER A 63 -3.34 3.23 2.80
N PHE A 64 -2.43 2.39 3.30
CA PHE A 64 -2.50 0.93 3.12
C PHE A 64 -2.88 0.29 4.45
N ILE A 65 -3.72 -0.74 4.40
CA ILE A 65 -4.18 -1.44 5.60
C ILE A 65 -4.40 -2.93 5.32
N SER A 66 -3.99 -3.77 6.25
CA SER A 66 -4.20 -5.23 6.23
C SER A 66 -4.97 -5.62 7.48
N GLY A 67 -6.22 -6.09 7.31
CA GLY A 67 -7.13 -6.25 8.44
C GLY A 67 -7.38 -4.91 9.12
N ASP A 68 -6.94 -4.78 10.37
CA ASP A 68 -6.99 -3.57 11.20
C ASP A 68 -5.59 -2.97 11.47
N GLN A 69 -4.58 -3.32 10.66
CA GLN A 69 -3.17 -2.89 10.79
C GLN A 69 -2.77 -1.95 9.65
N ALA A 70 -2.28 -0.74 9.97
CA ALA A 70 -1.89 0.30 9.00
C ALA A 70 -0.54 0.93 9.32
#